data_AF-A0A2E2L567-F1
#
_entry.id   AF-A0A2E2L567-F1
#
_cell.length_a   1.000
_cell.length_b   1.000
_cell.length_c   1.000
_cell.angle_alpha   90.00
_cell.angle_beta   90.00
_cell.angle_gamma   90.00
#
_symmetry.space_group_name_H-M   'P 1'
#
loop_
_entity.id
_entity.type
_entity.pdbx_description
1 polymer ?
#
loop_
_entity_poly.entity_id
_entity_poly.type
_entity_poly.pdbx_seq_one_letter_code
_entity_poly.pdbx_strand_id
1 'polypeptide(L)'
;MPRIRNLKPQFWDSPDTARADLACRLLYMAMWNWADDAGRGTANLKELEAFAFPNDDIQTLPRRASAGSARNSATVWSSFAELFLETIQVYKVDVYVHGGRKFYEISSFREHQSKHFNPNSTLPGPADGQEWDVASEYGLNTTTGDDTVPEEGPHSARNSAISCRDLPLDRDRDRDRDRDTESLTLVGGSGGKGATPARGTRLPDNWQPDRHVIDAMREEAPHIDLRREHRRFTDHWKAATGRTATKRDWNAAWRNWIRTAADRAPATNSHQPPSKLRQAAERAARARTAETNPQQELT
;
A
#
# COMPACT_ATOMS: atom_id res chain seq x y z
N MET A 1 -16.47 -10.96 -10.61
CA MET A 1 -17.00 -9.75 -9.93
C MET A 1 -15.81 -8.88 -9.56
N PRO A 2 -15.81 -7.59 -9.93
CA PRO A 2 -14.70 -6.68 -9.66
C PRO A 2 -14.39 -6.58 -8.16
N ARG A 3 -13.11 -6.48 -7.82
CA ARG A 3 -12.60 -6.50 -6.43
C ARG A 3 -11.82 -5.23 -6.13
N ILE A 4 -11.84 -4.80 -4.87
CA ILE A 4 -10.98 -3.71 -4.40
C ILE A 4 -9.52 -4.22 -4.33
N ARG A 5 -8.59 -3.42 -4.86
CA ARG A 5 -7.16 -3.74 -4.95
C ARG A 5 -6.33 -2.56 -4.46
N ASN A 6 -5.18 -2.87 -3.87
CA ASN A 6 -4.21 -1.84 -3.49
C ASN A 6 -3.20 -1.66 -4.63
N LEU A 7 -2.80 -0.43 -4.91
CA LEU A 7 -1.67 -0.11 -5.77
C LEU A 7 -0.44 0.05 -4.89
N LYS A 8 0.57 -0.80 -5.07
CA LYS A 8 1.83 -0.70 -4.34
C LYS A 8 2.74 0.38 -4.94
N PRO A 9 3.58 1.07 -4.15
CA PRO A 9 4.53 2.06 -4.67
C PRO A 9 5.42 1.53 -5.80
N GLN A 10 5.84 0.26 -5.72
CA GLN A 10 6.69 -0.39 -6.72
C GLN A 10 6.07 -0.41 -8.13
N PHE A 11 4.75 -0.28 -8.24
CA PHE A 11 4.11 -0.11 -9.55
C PHE A 11 4.59 1.16 -10.26
N TRP A 12 4.77 2.25 -9.52
CA TRP A 12 5.20 3.54 -10.05
C TRP A 12 6.70 3.57 -10.38
N ASP A 13 7.50 2.83 -9.61
CA ASP A 13 8.94 2.72 -9.82
C ASP A 13 9.32 1.72 -10.92
N SER A 14 8.36 0.96 -11.44
CA SER A 14 8.61 -0.06 -12.47
C SER A 14 8.99 0.57 -13.81
N PRO A 15 10.11 0.14 -14.42
CA PRO A 15 10.47 0.54 -15.79
C PRO A 15 9.39 0.21 -16.82
N ASP A 16 8.64 -0.87 -16.63
CA ASP A 16 7.55 -1.25 -17.55
C ASP A 16 6.41 -0.22 -17.49
N THR A 17 6.02 0.21 -16.29
CA THR A 17 5.04 1.29 -16.10
C THR A 17 5.55 2.61 -16.69
N ALA A 18 6.84 2.91 -16.55
CA ALA A 18 7.44 4.12 -17.10
C ALA A 18 7.36 4.15 -18.64
N ARG A 19 7.59 3.01 -19.31
CA ARG A 19 7.49 2.85 -20.77
C ARG A 19 6.04 2.81 -21.26
N ALA A 20 5.12 2.25 -20.47
CA ALA A 20 3.71 2.10 -20.83
C ALA A 20 3.05 3.44 -21.17
N ASP A 21 2.17 3.41 -22.16
CA ASP A 21 1.25 4.52 -22.44
C ASP A 21 0.22 4.70 -21.30
N LEU A 22 -0.38 5.90 -21.20
CA LEU A 22 -1.38 6.21 -20.17
C LEU A 22 -2.57 5.24 -20.24
N ALA A 23 -3.10 4.98 -21.43
CA ALA A 23 -4.23 4.07 -21.60
C ALA A 23 -3.86 2.63 -21.18
N CYS A 24 -2.65 2.19 -21.49
CA CYS A 24 -2.14 0.87 -21.08
C CYS A 24 -2.05 0.74 -19.55
N ARG A 25 -1.58 1.79 -18.86
CA ARG A 25 -1.52 1.81 -17.39
C ARG A 25 -2.92 1.69 -16.77
N LEU A 26 -3.89 2.43 -17.29
CA LEU A 26 -5.29 2.40 -16.84
C LEU A 26 -5.90 1.02 -17.06
N LEU A 27 -5.74 0.45 -18.25
CA LEU A 27 -6.23 -0.88 -18.57
C LEU A 27 -5.62 -1.95 -17.65
N TYR A 28 -4.31 -1.90 -17.43
CA TYR A 28 -3.65 -2.86 -16.54
C TYR A 28 -4.15 -2.79 -15.10
N MET A 29 -4.38 -1.58 -14.55
CA MET A 29 -5.01 -1.42 -13.24
C MET A 29 -6.44 -1.95 -13.22
N ALA A 30 -7.23 -1.70 -14.26
CA ALA A 30 -8.58 -2.26 -14.40
C ALA A 30 -8.56 -3.80 -14.42
N MET A 31 -7.58 -4.41 -15.11
CA MET A 31 -7.38 -5.85 -15.11
C MET A 31 -7.10 -6.41 -13.70
N TRP A 32 -6.37 -5.69 -12.84
CA TRP A 32 -6.22 -6.11 -11.43
C TRP A 32 -7.55 -6.17 -10.69
N ASN A 33 -8.44 -5.20 -10.90
CA ASN A 33 -9.76 -5.21 -10.29
C ASN A 33 -10.65 -6.33 -10.85
N TRP A 34 -10.51 -6.62 -12.16
CA TRP A 34 -11.31 -7.62 -12.87
C TRP A 34 -10.90 -9.06 -12.55
N ALA A 35 -9.60 -9.29 -12.33
CA ALA A 35 -9.06 -10.59 -12.00
C ALA A 35 -9.59 -11.13 -10.65
N ASP A 36 -9.49 -12.44 -10.46
CA ASP A 36 -9.75 -13.13 -9.20
C ASP A 36 -8.57 -13.03 -8.22
N ASP A 37 -8.61 -13.76 -7.11
CA ASP A 37 -7.59 -13.70 -6.07
C ASP A 37 -6.28 -14.41 -6.46
N ALA A 38 -6.31 -15.21 -7.52
CA ALA A 38 -5.13 -15.85 -8.09
C ALA A 38 -4.49 -15.02 -9.21
N GLY A 39 -5.11 -13.92 -9.64
CA GLY A 39 -4.61 -13.06 -10.71
C GLY A 39 -5.12 -13.44 -12.10
N ARG A 40 -6.18 -14.26 -12.18
CA ARG A 40 -6.79 -14.67 -13.46
C ARG A 40 -8.06 -13.90 -13.73
N GLY A 41 -8.30 -13.52 -14.98
CA GLY A 41 -9.52 -12.85 -15.40
C GLY A 41 -10.04 -13.37 -16.73
N THR A 42 -11.32 -13.13 -17.01
CA THR A 42 -11.87 -13.35 -18.36
C THR A 42 -11.36 -12.25 -19.29
N ALA A 43 -10.97 -12.62 -20.51
CA ALA A 43 -10.45 -11.71 -21.52
C ALA A 43 -11.46 -11.46 -22.65
N ASN A 44 -12.74 -11.25 -22.28
CA ASN A 44 -13.73 -10.77 -23.23
C ASN A 44 -13.47 -9.27 -23.48
N LEU A 45 -12.93 -8.94 -24.65
CA LEU A 45 -12.48 -7.58 -24.96
C LEU A 45 -13.58 -6.54 -24.80
N LYS A 46 -14.82 -6.84 -25.22
CA LYS A 46 -15.93 -5.87 -25.11
C LYS A 46 -16.33 -5.60 -23.66
N GLU A 47 -16.33 -6.64 -22.82
CA GLU A 47 -16.62 -6.47 -21.40
C GLU A 47 -15.50 -5.71 -20.68
N LEU A 48 -14.25 -6.03 -21.03
CA LEU A 48 -13.09 -5.40 -20.43
C LEU A 48 -12.96 -3.92 -20.85
N GLU A 49 -13.24 -3.61 -22.11
CA GLU A 49 -13.31 -2.25 -22.65
C GLU A 49 -14.37 -1.43 -21.91
N ALA A 50 -15.61 -1.94 -21.84
CA ALA A 50 -16.70 -1.26 -21.15
C ALA A 50 -16.44 -1.05 -19.65
N PHE A 51 -15.67 -1.95 -19.02
CA PHE A 51 -15.28 -1.83 -17.63
C PHE A 51 -14.14 -0.82 -17.42
N ALA A 52 -13.10 -0.85 -18.24
CA ALA A 52 -11.91 -0.03 -18.08
C ALA A 52 -12.12 1.43 -18.53
N PHE A 53 -12.94 1.63 -19.55
CA PHE A 53 -13.13 2.92 -20.24
C PHE A 53 -14.63 3.24 -20.39
N PRO A 54 -15.38 3.34 -19.28
CA PRO A 54 -16.81 3.57 -19.35
C PRO A 54 -17.11 4.95 -19.94
N ASN A 55 -17.79 4.96 -21.09
CA ASN A 55 -18.15 6.14 -21.89
C ASN A 55 -17.00 6.82 -22.64
N ASP A 56 -15.81 6.24 -22.66
CA ASP A 56 -14.73 6.74 -23.50
C ASP A 56 -14.71 5.99 -24.84
N ASP A 57 -14.42 6.69 -25.92
CA ASP A 57 -14.13 6.08 -27.21
C ASP A 57 -12.61 5.86 -27.32
N ILE A 58 -12.21 4.60 -27.47
CA ILE A 58 -10.80 4.20 -27.59
C ILE A 58 -10.10 4.95 -28.73
N GLN A 59 -10.80 5.25 -29.82
CA GLN A 59 -10.24 5.98 -30.96
C GLN A 59 -9.97 7.46 -30.69
N THR A 60 -10.42 7.96 -29.54
CA THR A 60 -10.15 9.33 -29.09
C THR A 60 -9.08 9.39 -28.00
N LEU A 61 -8.70 8.25 -27.42
CA LEU A 61 -7.70 8.19 -26.38
C LEU A 61 -6.32 8.57 -26.94
N PRO A 62 -5.55 9.41 -26.23
CA PRO A 62 -4.21 9.75 -26.65
C PRO A 62 -3.31 8.52 -26.59
N ARG A 63 -2.44 8.39 -27.58
CA ARG A 63 -1.35 7.42 -27.61
C ARG A 63 -0.04 8.16 -27.81
N ARG A 64 1.01 7.74 -27.10
CA ARG A 64 2.37 8.24 -27.31
C ARG A 64 2.83 7.87 -28.71
N ALA A 65 3.40 8.84 -29.42
CA ALA A 65 4.04 8.56 -30.71
C ALA A 65 5.19 7.57 -30.52
N SER A 66 5.23 6.51 -31.32
CA SER A 66 6.40 5.63 -31.40
C SER A 66 7.61 6.45 -31.85
N ALA A 67 8.80 6.14 -31.33
CA ALA A 67 10.03 6.91 -31.55
C ALA A 67 10.43 7.06 -33.04
N GLY A 68 9.81 6.31 -33.96
CA GLY A 68 9.97 6.44 -35.41
C GLY A 68 8.78 7.06 -36.17
N SER A 69 7.70 7.45 -35.49
CA SER A 69 6.51 8.01 -36.16
C SER A 69 6.70 9.49 -36.44
N ALA A 70 6.82 9.85 -37.72
CA ALA A 70 7.06 11.22 -38.16
C ALA A 70 5.97 12.18 -37.64
N ARG A 71 6.46 13.16 -36.88
CA ARG A 71 5.85 14.42 -36.41
C ARG A 71 4.53 14.84 -37.10
N ASN A 72 3.52 15.06 -36.26
CA ASN A 72 2.37 16.00 -36.42
C ASN A 72 0.96 15.41 -36.50
N SER A 73 0.74 14.13 -36.20
CA SER A 73 -0.60 13.58 -35.95
C SER A 73 -0.69 13.14 -34.49
N ALA A 74 -1.77 13.50 -33.79
CA ALA A 74 -2.09 12.85 -32.53
C ALA A 74 -2.27 11.35 -32.83
N THR A 75 -1.32 10.53 -32.38
CA THR A 75 -1.48 9.08 -32.47
C THR A 75 -2.60 8.71 -31.51
N VAL A 76 -3.64 8.07 -32.04
CA VAL A 76 -4.75 7.50 -31.28
C VAL A 76 -4.70 5.99 -31.39
N TRP A 77 -5.49 5.29 -30.57
CA TRP A 77 -5.62 3.85 -30.65
C TRP A 77 -6.59 3.46 -31.76
N SER A 78 -6.23 2.51 -32.62
CA SER A 78 -7.09 2.10 -33.74
C SER A 78 -8.27 1.27 -33.24
N SER A 79 -8.05 0.48 -32.18
CA SER A 79 -9.06 -0.36 -31.54
C SER A 79 -8.64 -0.72 -30.11
N PHE A 80 -9.60 -1.20 -29.30
CA PHE A 80 -9.29 -1.76 -27.98
C PHE A 80 -8.38 -2.99 -28.05
N ALA A 81 -8.44 -3.77 -29.13
CA ALA A 81 -7.54 -4.92 -29.31
C ALA A 81 -6.07 -4.50 -29.42
N GLU A 82 -5.79 -3.36 -30.08
CA GLU A 82 -4.44 -2.79 -30.16
C GLU A 82 -3.95 -2.34 -28.78
N LEU A 83 -4.80 -1.63 -28.04
CA LEU A 83 -4.52 -1.21 -26.67
C LEU A 83 -4.27 -2.41 -25.73
N PHE A 84 -5.11 -3.44 -25.84
CA PHE A 84 -4.99 -4.66 -25.07
C PHE A 84 -3.69 -5.40 -25.40
N LEU A 85 -3.35 -5.54 -26.68
CA LEU A 85 -2.11 -6.17 -27.15
C LEU A 85 -0.87 -5.46 -26.58
N GLU A 86 -0.81 -4.13 -26.69
CA GLU A 86 0.32 -3.36 -26.17
C GLU A 86 0.40 -3.50 -24.63
N THR A 87 -0.74 -3.51 -23.94
CA THR A 87 -0.80 -3.69 -22.48
C THR A 87 -0.25 -5.05 -22.05
N ILE A 88 -0.66 -6.14 -22.69
CA ILE A 88 -0.20 -7.50 -22.32
C ILE A 88 1.29 -7.70 -22.64
N GLN A 89 1.81 -7.05 -23.69
CA GLN A 89 3.24 -7.09 -24.03
C GLN A 89 4.08 -6.32 -23.02
N VAL A 90 3.67 -5.11 -22.64
CA VAL A 90 4.42 -4.27 -21.70
C VAL A 90 4.46 -4.90 -20.31
N TYR A 91 3.34 -5.41 -19.81
CA TYR A 91 3.24 -5.98 -18.47
C TYR A 91 3.43 -7.50 -18.41
N LYS A 92 3.72 -8.14 -19.55
CA LYS A 92 3.95 -9.59 -19.67
C LYS A 92 2.80 -10.40 -19.07
N VAL A 93 1.59 -10.10 -19.53
CA VAL A 93 0.37 -10.79 -19.11
C VAL A 93 0.11 -11.97 -20.04
N ASP A 94 -0.06 -13.15 -19.46
CA ASP A 94 -0.33 -14.37 -20.21
C ASP A 94 -1.79 -14.39 -20.67
N VAL A 95 -2.04 -14.77 -21.92
CA VAL A 95 -3.39 -14.83 -22.51
C VAL A 95 -3.64 -16.19 -23.16
N TYR A 96 -4.82 -16.76 -22.95
CA TYR A 96 -5.12 -18.11 -23.38
C TYR A 96 -6.61 -18.35 -23.59
N VAL A 97 -6.93 -19.41 -24.35
CA VAL A 97 -8.27 -19.91 -24.61
C VAL A 97 -8.46 -21.24 -23.89
N HIS A 98 -9.53 -21.35 -23.12
CA HIS A 98 -9.95 -22.61 -22.50
C HIS A 98 -11.46 -22.81 -22.69
N GLY A 99 -11.86 -23.96 -23.26
CA GLY A 99 -13.27 -24.26 -23.53
C GLY A 99 -13.96 -23.21 -24.43
N GLY A 100 -13.24 -22.64 -25.41
CA GLY A 100 -13.74 -21.61 -26.31
C GLY A 100 -13.90 -20.22 -25.69
N ARG A 101 -13.48 -20.04 -24.42
CA ARG A 101 -13.51 -18.75 -23.72
C ARG A 101 -12.09 -18.24 -23.52
N LYS A 102 -11.93 -16.92 -23.62
CA LYS A 102 -10.65 -16.22 -23.51
C LYS A 102 -10.40 -15.78 -22.07
N PHE A 103 -9.17 -15.94 -21.61
CA PHE A 103 -8.71 -15.62 -20.27
C PHE A 103 -7.34 -14.96 -20.33
N TYR A 104 -6.98 -14.32 -19.21
CA TYR A 104 -5.64 -13.83 -18.96
C TYR A 104 -5.19 -14.19 -17.54
N GLU A 105 -3.87 -14.32 -17.34
CA GLU A 105 -3.23 -14.48 -16.04
C GLU A 105 -2.13 -13.44 -15.87
N ILE A 106 -2.17 -12.73 -14.75
CA ILE A 106 -1.13 -11.76 -14.38
C ILE A 106 -0.11 -12.49 -13.52
N SER A 107 0.99 -12.93 -14.12
CA SER A 107 2.01 -13.72 -13.43
C SER A 107 2.61 -13.01 -12.20
N SER A 108 2.81 -11.69 -12.28
CA SER A 108 3.34 -10.86 -11.18
C SER A 108 2.30 -10.45 -10.13
N PHE A 109 1.08 -10.99 -10.20
CA PHE A 109 -0.04 -10.53 -9.38
C PHE A 109 0.20 -10.65 -7.88
N ARG A 110 0.82 -11.75 -7.44
CA ARG A 110 1.11 -12.02 -6.02
C ARG A 110 2.20 -11.10 -5.45
N GLU A 111 3.07 -10.59 -6.32
CA GLU A 111 4.10 -9.62 -5.93
C GLU A 111 3.45 -8.24 -5.71
N HIS A 112 2.39 -7.94 -6.44
CA HIS A 112 1.68 -6.67 -6.39
C HIS A 112 0.53 -6.64 -5.38
N GLN A 113 -0.07 -7.78 -5.04
CA GLN A 113 -1.23 -7.88 -4.15
C GLN A 113 -0.89 -8.59 -2.81
N SER A 114 -1.56 -8.21 -1.72
CA SER A 114 -1.17 -8.60 -0.34
C SER A 114 -1.37 -10.09 0.01
N LYS A 115 -0.77 -10.56 1.11
CA LYS A 115 -0.62 -11.98 1.51
C LYS A 115 -1.93 -12.74 1.87
N HIS A 116 -3.10 -12.10 1.83
CA HIS A 116 -4.36 -12.69 2.31
C HIS A 116 -5.27 -13.26 1.19
N PHE A 117 -4.78 -13.35 -0.04
CA PHE A 117 -5.56 -13.84 -1.17
C PHE A 117 -5.61 -15.37 -1.27
N ASN A 118 -6.74 -15.90 -1.77
CA ASN A 118 -6.93 -17.32 -2.02
C ASN A 118 -5.99 -17.76 -3.15
N PRO A 119 -5.06 -18.71 -2.90
CA PRO A 119 -4.12 -19.15 -3.93
C PRO A 119 -4.78 -19.93 -5.07
N ASN A 120 -6.00 -20.44 -4.88
CA ASN A 120 -6.70 -21.25 -5.87
C ASN A 120 -7.62 -20.38 -6.71
N SER A 121 -7.35 -20.32 -8.01
CA SER A 121 -8.25 -19.68 -8.97
C SER A 121 -9.50 -20.52 -9.18
N THR A 122 -10.63 -19.85 -9.41
CA THR A 122 -11.85 -20.51 -9.95
C THR A 122 -11.82 -20.58 -11.48
N LEU A 123 -10.88 -19.88 -12.11
CA LEU A 123 -10.70 -19.82 -13.55
C LEU A 123 -9.62 -20.81 -14.01
N PRO A 124 -9.77 -21.41 -15.21
CA PRO A 124 -8.78 -22.33 -15.77
C PRO A 124 -7.44 -21.62 -15.89
N GLY A 125 -6.33 -22.35 -15.71
CA GLY A 125 -5.00 -21.77 -15.89
C GLY A 125 -4.52 -21.81 -17.35
N PRO A 126 -3.45 -21.09 -17.68
CA PRO A 126 -2.81 -21.17 -19.00
C PRO A 126 -2.28 -22.57 -19.29
N ALA A 127 -1.86 -23.34 -18.29
CA ALA A 127 -1.46 -24.73 -18.45
C ALA A 127 -2.58 -25.65 -18.96
N ASP A 128 -3.84 -25.28 -18.70
CA ASP A 128 -5.02 -26.02 -19.15
C ASP A 128 -5.57 -25.46 -20.47
N GLY A 129 -5.03 -24.34 -20.97
CA GLY A 129 -5.51 -23.59 -22.11
C GLY A 129 -4.54 -23.60 -23.29
N GLN A 130 -5.02 -23.18 -24.46
CA GLN A 130 -4.19 -22.90 -25.62
C GLN A 130 -3.81 -21.43 -25.61
N GLU A 131 -2.55 -21.10 -25.90
CA GLU A 131 -2.09 -19.71 -26.05
C GLU A 131 -2.96 -18.93 -27.04
N TRP A 132 -3.29 -17.70 -26.68
CA TRP A 132 -4.14 -16.85 -27.50
C TRP A 132 -3.32 -15.76 -28.20
N ASP A 133 -3.10 -15.91 -29.50
CA ASP A 133 -2.49 -14.88 -30.33
C ASP A 133 -3.49 -13.79 -30.70
N VAL A 134 -3.48 -12.72 -29.91
CA VAL A 134 -4.33 -11.54 -30.10
C VAL A 134 -3.99 -10.80 -31.41
N ALA A 135 -2.71 -10.71 -31.77
CA ALA A 135 -2.27 -9.93 -32.93
C ALA A 135 -2.83 -10.53 -34.22
N SER A 136 -2.70 -11.85 -34.37
CA SER A 136 -3.23 -12.57 -35.54
C SER A 136 -4.75 -12.54 -35.63
N GLU A 137 -5.47 -12.67 -34.51
CA GLU A 137 -6.94 -12.68 -34.52
C GLU A 137 -7.52 -11.33 -35.00
N TYR A 138 -6.89 -10.22 -34.62
CA TYR A 138 -7.38 -8.88 -34.95
C TYR A 138 -6.62 -8.22 -36.10
N GLY A 139 -5.71 -8.94 -36.78
CA GLY A 139 -4.94 -8.42 -37.91
C GLY A 139 -4.05 -7.22 -37.57
N LEU A 140 -3.45 -7.23 -36.38
CA LEU A 140 -2.60 -6.14 -35.89
C LEU A 140 -1.16 -6.31 -36.37
N ASN A 141 -0.58 -5.27 -36.98
CA ASN A 141 0.81 -5.28 -37.41
C ASN A 141 1.73 -4.99 -36.23
N THR A 142 2.45 -6.00 -35.73
CA THR A 142 3.49 -5.80 -34.71
C THR A 142 4.74 -5.25 -35.35
N THR A 143 4.92 -3.93 -35.36
CA THR A 143 6.23 -3.33 -35.64
C THR A 143 7.11 -3.48 -34.38
N THR A 144 7.50 -4.70 -34.06
CA THR A 144 8.50 -4.96 -33.01
C THR A 144 9.85 -4.56 -33.60
N GLY A 145 10.37 -3.41 -33.17
CA GLY A 145 11.73 -3.00 -33.47
C GLY A 145 12.71 -4.04 -32.93
N ASP A 146 13.43 -4.67 -33.84
CA ASP A 146 14.62 -5.47 -33.57
C ASP A 146 15.71 -4.51 -33.05
N ASP A 147 16.07 -4.64 -31.78
CA ASP A 147 17.19 -3.93 -31.15
C ASP A 147 18.52 -4.50 -31.66
N THR A 148 18.87 -4.23 -32.92
CA THR A 148 20.25 -4.33 -33.39
C THR A 148 20.95 -3.00 -33.13
N VAL A 149 21.74 -2.97 -32.05
CA VAL A 149 22.63 -1.86 -31.69
C VAL A 149 23.76 -1.77 -32.74
N PRO A 150 23.94 -0.65 -33.48
CA PRO A 150 25.18 -0.38 -34.18
C PRO A 150 26.09 0.48 -33.31
N GLU A 151 27.35 0.07 -33.20
CA GLU A 151 28.43 0.77 -32.52
C GLU A 151 28.53 2.26 -32.86
N GLU A 152 28.76 3.08 -31.84
CA GLU A 152 29.15 4.47 -31.99
C GLU A 152 30.65 4.62 -32.28
N GLY A 153 30.95 5.31 -33.38
CA GLY A 153 32.25 5.93 -33.68
C GLY A 153 32.11 7.44 -33.88
N PRO A 154 33.20 8.23 -33.78
CA PRO A 154 33.22 9.39 -32.87
C PRO A 154 33.13 10.77 -33.53
N HIS A 155 32.78 11.75 -32.69
CA HIS A 155 32.85 13.23 -32.84
C HIS A 155 31.80 13.85 -33.80
N SER A 156 31.11 14.93 -33.45
CA SER A 156 31.71 16.22 -33.07
C SER A 156 30.69 17.16 -32.42
N ALA A 157 31.18 17.91 -31.45
CA ALA A 157 30.47 18.90 -30.65
C ALA A 157 29.89 20.07 -31.48
N ARG A 158 28.73 20.57 -31.02
CA ARG A 158 28.54 22.01 -30.89
C ARG A 158 27.41 22.37 -29.90
N ASN A 159 27.86 23.02 -28.84
CA ASN A 159 27.19 23.71 -27.73
C ASN A 159 25.95 24.53 -28.16
N SER A 160 24.94 24.71 -27.31
CA SER A 160 25.02 25.81 -26.33
C SER A 160 24.12 25.62 -25.11
N ALA A 161 24.78 25.86 -23.98
CA ALA A 161 24.32 26.00 -22.62
C ALA A 161 23.05 26.85 -22.42
N ILE A 162 22.13 26.32 -21.62
CA ILE A 162 21.42 27.12 -20.62
C ILE A 162 21.92 26.65 -19.26
N SER A 163 22.65 27.56 -18.62
CA SER A 163 23.18 27.46 -17.27
C SER A 163 22.05 27.33 -16.26
N CYS A 164 22.02 26.22 -15.53
CA CYS A 164 21.44 26.16 -14.20
C CYS A 164 22.57 25.87 -13.23
N ARG A 165 22.75 26.79 -12.28
CA ARG A 165 23.82 26.81 -11.30
C ARG A 165 23.75 25.57 -10.40
N ASP A 166 24.93 25.00 -10.14
CA ASP A 166 25.20 24.02 -9.09
C ASP A 166 24.59 24.46 -7.76
N LEU A 167 23.61 23.68 -7.30
CA LEU A 167 23.28 23.54 -5.89
C LEU A 167 23.61 22.08 -5.54
N PRO A 168 24.47 21.81 -4.55
CA PRO A 168 24.64 20.45 -4.07
C PRO A 168 23.31 20.02 -3.47
N LEU A 169 22.59 19.12 -4.16
CA LEU A 169 21.48 18.42 -3.55
C LEU A 169 22.06 17.61 -2.40
N ASP A 170 21.87 18.15 -1.20
CA ASP A 170 22.03 17.44 0.05
C ASP A 170 21.38 16.07 -0.11
N ARG A 171 22.22 15.04 0.07
CA ARG A 171 21.76 13.66 0.21
C ARG A 171 21.00 13.57 1.53
N ASP A 172 19.75 13.98 1.52
CA ASP A 172 18.79 13.55 2.51
C ASP A 172 18.58 12.04 2.31
N ARG A 173 19.36 11.29 3.09
CA ARG A 173 19.10 9.91 3.44
C ARG A 173 17.72 9.87 4.09
N ASP A 174 16.69 9.65 3.29
CA ASP A 174 15.47 9.07 3.79
C ASP A 174 15.80 7.66 4.29
N ARG A 175 15.99 7.60 5.60
CA ARG A 175 16.09 6.34 6.36
C ARG A 175 14.74 5.67 6.27
N ASP A 176 14.65 4.70 5.36
CA ASP A 176 13.70 3.61 5.45
C ASP A 176 13.72 3.06 6.87
N ARG A 177 12.56 3.15 7.52
CA ARG A 177 12.35 2.72 8.90
C ARG A 177 11.86 1.27 8.92
N ASP A 178 12.58 0.40 8.23
CA ASP A 178 12.48 -1.04 8.41
C ASP A 178 13.36 -1.42 9.60
N ARG A 179 12.73 -1.45 10.78
CA ARG A 179 13.41 -1.85 12.03
C ARG A 179 13.41 -3.36 12.15
N ASP A 180 14.10 -4.03 11.24
CA ASP A 180 14.60 -5.38 11.48
C ASP A 180 15.87 -5.24 12.33
N THR A 181 15.73 -5.55 13.62
CA THR A 181 16.84 -5.51 14.58
C THR A 181 17.69 -6.75 14.37
N GLU A 182 18.62 -6.69 13.42
CA GLU A 182 19.84 -7.49 13.47
C GLU A 182 20.91 -6.66 14.17
N SER A 183 21.22 -7.01 15.41
CA SER A 183 22.49 -6.65 16.04
C SER A 183 23.37 -7.88 16.04
N LEU A 184 24.31 -7.90 15.10
CA LEU A 184 25.55 -8.65 15.23
C LEU A 184 26.25 -8.23 16.53
N THR A 185 26.56 -9.21 17.38
CA THR A 185 27.56 -9.08 18.45
C THR A 185 28.59 -10.18 18.30
N LEU A 186 29.84 -9.80 18.02
CA LEU A 186 31.08 -10.52 18.35
C LEU A 186 31.85 -9.50 19.21
N VAL A 187 32.24 -9.71 20.47
CA VAL A 187 33.02 -10.76 21.16
C VAL A 187 32.68 -10.60 22.67
N GLY A 188 32.64 -11.57 23.58
CA GLY A 188 32.83 -13.02 23.59
C GLY A 188 32.54 -13.55 25.02
N GLY A 189 32.38 -14.87 25.18
CA GLY A 189 32.54 -15.56 26.46
C GLY A 189 31.37 -16.40 27.01
N SER A 190 31.32 -17.68 26.61
CA SER A 190 30.78 -18.87 27.33
C SER A 190 29.26 -18.92 27.63
N GLY A 191 28.44 -19.89 27.22
CA GLY A 191 28.57 -21.19 26.56
C GLY A 191 27.28 -21.99 26.82
N GLY A 192 26.81 -22.81 25.85
CA GLY A 192 25.99 -24.00 26.16
C GLY A 192 24.55 -24.11 25.61
N LYS A 193 24.43 -24.92 24.55
CA LYS A 193 23.34 -25.86 24.17
C LYS A 193 22.01 -25.31 23.64
N GLY A 194 21.74 -25.68 22.38
CA GLY A 194 20.55 -25.31 21.61
C GLY A 194 19.24 -25.90 22.12
N ALA A 195 18.19 -25.09 21.98
CA ALA A 195 16.80 -25.50 22.10
C ALA A 195 16.04 -25.09 20.82
N THR A 196 15.23 -26.01 20.32
CA THR A 196 14.33 -25.87 19.16
C THR A 196 13.48 -24.59 19.20
N PRO A 197 13.08 -24.00 18.05
CA PRO A 197 12.28 -22.78 18.02
C PRO A 197 10.93 -22.99 18.72
N ALA A 198 10.67 -22.21 19.77
CA ALA A 198 9.45 -22.28 20.57
C ALA A 198 8.22 -22.01 19.67
N ARG A 199 7.31 -23.00 19.61
CA ARG A 199 5.99 -22.86 18.95
C ARG A 199 5.17 -21.80 19.68
N GLY A 200 4.38 -21.02 18.93
CA GLY A 200 3.47 -20.04 19.51
C GLY A 200 2.46 -20.72 20.43
N THR A 201 2.32 -20.22 21.65
CA THR A 201 1.37 -20.74 22.64
C THR A 201 0.16 -19.81 22.71
N ARG A 202 -0.99 -20.34 23.15
CA ARG A 202 -2.10 -19.50 23.62
C ARG A 202 -1.72 -18.87 24.96
N LEU A 203 -2.38 -17.77 25.33
CA LEU A 203 -2.10 -17.08 26.58
C LEU A 203 -2.38 -18.04 27.76
N PRO A 204 -1.39 -18.36 28.61
CA PRO A 204 -1.62 -19.21 29.76
C PRO A 204 -2.64 -18.61 30.74
N ASP A 205 -3.46 -19.46 31.37
CA ASP A 205 -4.29 -19.03 32.49
C ASP A 205 -3.38 -18.57 33.64
N ASN A 206 -3.51 -17.30 34.02
CA ASN A 206 -2.68 -16.58 35.00
C ASN A 206 -1.35 -15.99 34.49
N TRP A 207 -1.21 -15.79 33.18
CA TRP A 207 -0.04 -15.09 32.64
C TRP A 207 0.11 -13.65 33.18
N GLN A 208 1.32 -13.33 33.62
CA GLN A 208 1.73 -11.98 34.03
C GLN A 208 2.99 -11.56 33.28
N PRO A 209 3.11 -10.28 32.88
CA PRO A 209 4.34 -9.77 32.29
C PRO A 209 5.50 -9.84 33.30
N ASP A 210 6.72 -9.98 32.82
CA ASP A 210 7.91 -9.97 33.67
C ASP A 210 8.04 -8.64 34.42
N ARG A 211 8.56 -8.70 35.65
CA ARG A 211 8.76 -7.51 36.51
C ARG A 211 9.54 -6.40 35.81
N HIS A 212 10.62 -6.76 35.12
CA HIS A 212 11.42 -5.81 34.33
C HIS A 212 10.63 -5.14 33.19
N VAL A 213 9.65 -5.84 32.61
CA VAL A 213 8.78 -5.28 31.57
C VAL A 213 7.75 -4.33 32.17
N ILE A 214 7.22 -4.64 33.35
CA ILE A 214 6.30 -3.78 34.08
C ILE A 214 7.00 -2.48 34.48
N ASP A 215 8.23 -2.57 35.01
CA ASP A 215 9.01 -1.41 35.43
C ASP A 215 9.37 -0.51 34.24
N ALA A 216 9.85 -1.09 33.14
CA ALA A 216 10.15 -0.33 31.91
C ALA A 216 8.91 0.36 31.32
N MET A 217 7.75 -0.29 31.32
CA MET A 217 6.50 0.31 30.82
C MET A 217 5.94 1.39 31.76
N ARG A 218 6.22 1.28 33.07
CA ARG A 218 5.85 2.29 34.06
C ARG A 218 6.66 3.58 33.89
N GLU A 219 7.93 3.45 33.49
CA GLU A 219 8.78 4.58 33.13
C GLU A 219 8.39 5.20 31.78
N GLU A 220 8.10 4.38 30.76
CA GLU A 220 7.72 4.86 29.42
C GLU A 220 6.31 5.51 29.40
N ALA A 221 5.36 5.02 30.21
CA ALA A 221 3.97 5.47 30.18
C ALA A 221 3.36 5.67 31.58
N PRO A 222 3.80 6.68 32.36
CA PRO A 222 3.36 6.90 33.74
C PRO A 222 1.90 7.35 33.87
N HIS A 223 1.28 7.78 32.76
CA HIS A 223 -0.11 8.24 32.70
C HIS A 223 -1.13 7.11 32.47
N ILE A 224 -0.66 5.87 32.28
CA ILE A 224 -1.51 4.71 32.00
C ILE A 224 -1.58 3.81 33.22
N ASP A 225 -2.80 3.43 33.59
CA ASP A 225 -3.00 2.39 34.58
C ASP A 225 -2.67 1.01 33.98
N LEU A 226 -1.43 0.56 34.19
CA LEU A 226 -0.91 -0.73 33.72
C LEU A 226 -1.75 -1.92 34.21
N ARG A 227 -2.37 -1.83 35.40
CA ARG A 227 -3.20 -2.93 35.93
C ARG A 227 -4.51 -3.04 35.17
N ARG A 228 -5.12 -1.90 34.84
CA ARG A 228 -6.34 -1.84 34.03
C ARG A 228 -6.10 -2.33 32.60
N GLU A 229 -5.00 -1.93 31.99
CA GLU A 229 -4.65 -2.39 30.65
C GLU A 229 -4.28 -3.88 30.63
N HIS A 230 -3.68 -4.43 31.70
CA HIS A 230 -3.35 -5.85 31.79
C HIS A 230 -4.60 -6.73 31.81
N ARG A 231 -5.66 -6.27 32.50
CA ARG A 231 -6.97 -6.93 32.49
C ARG A 231 -7.59 -6.93 31.09
N ARG A 232 -7.54 -5.78 30.39
CA ARG A 232 -8.03 -5.65 29.01
C ARG A 232 -7.29 -6.54 28.03
N PHE A 233 -5.97 -6.62 28.17
CA PHE A 233 -5.12 -7.49 27.36
C PHE A 233 -5.45 -8.96 27.60
N THR A 234 -5.58 -9.37 28.86
CA THR A 234 -5.92 -10.76 29.21
C THR A 234 -7.28 -11.15 28.65
N ASP A 235 -8.30 -10.29 28.81
CA ASP A 235 -9.65 -10.52 28.30
C ASP A 235 -9.68 -10.60 26.76
N HIS A 236 -9.00 -9.68 26.08
CA HIS A 236 -8.88 -9.66 24.63
C HIS A 236 -8.26 -10.95 24.08
N TRP A 237 -7.16 -11.42 24.67
CA TRP A 237 -6.46 -12.62 24.19
C TRP A 237 -7.11 -13.93 24.63
N LYS A 238 -7.92 -13.92 25.70
CA LYS A 238 -8.79 -15.05 26.06
C LYS A 238 -9.96 -15.19 25.09
N ALA A 239 -10.54 -14.07 24.64
CA ALA A 239 -11.60 -14.06 23.64
C ALA A 239 -11.08 -14.27 22.20
N ALA A 240 -9.79 -14.03 21.94
CA ALA A 240 -9.20 -14.16 20.61
C ALA A 240 -9.21 -15.61 20.10
N THR A 241 -9.82 -15.82 18.93
CA THR A 241 -9.84 -17.10 18.20
C THR A 241 -9.12 -16.96 16.85
N GLY A 242 -8.71 -18.09 16.26
CA GLY A 242 -8.03 -18.11 14.96
C GLY A 242 -6.49 -18.07 15.02
N ARG A 243 -5.87 -17.87 13.85
CA ARG A 243 -4.41 -18.03 13.62
C ARG A 243 -3.56 -17.00 14.39
N THR A 244 -4.12 -15.84 14.74
CA THR A 244 -3.42 -14.76 15.45
C THR A 244 -3.42 -14.93 16.98
N ALA A 245 -4.25 -15.83 17.53
CA ALA A 245 -4.44 -16.07 18.96
C ALA A 245 -3.30 -16.85 19.64
N THR A 246 -2.27 -17.22 18.89
CA THR A 246 -1.04 -17.82 19.42
C THR A 246 0.12 -16.87 19.21
N LYS A 247 0.93 -16.65 20.25
CA LYS A 247 2.12 -15.79 20.20
C LYS A 247 3.33 -16.56 20.71
N ARG A 248 4.48 -16.26 20.11
CA ARG A 248 5.78 -16.80 20.53
C ARG A 248 6.33 -16.07 21.75
N ASP A 249 6.03 -14.77 21.86
CA ASP A 249 6.48 -13.91 22.95
C ASP A 249 5.32 -13.03 23.43
N TRP A 250 4.78 -13.38 24.60
CA TRP A 250 3.69 -12.65 25.24
C TRP A 250 4.16 -11.33 25.89
N ASN A 251 5.42 -11.23 26.31
CA ASN A 251 6.00 -10.00 26.85
C ASN A 251 6.16 -8.93 25.76
N ALA A 252 6.60 -9.32 24.55
CA ALA A 252 6.66 -8.41 23.40
C ALA A 252 5.27 -7.94 22.96
N ALA A 253 4.28 -8.85 22.94
CA ALA A 253 2.90 -8.50 22.65
C ALA A 253 2.33 -7.49 23.67
N TRP A 254 2.66 -7.66 24.95
CA TRP A 254 2.24 -6.76 26.01
C TRP A 254 2.90 -5.37 25.94
N ARG A 255 4.20 -5.29 25.66
CA ARG A 255 4.88 -3.98 25.46
C ARG A 255 4.27 -3.19 24.32
N ASN A 256 4.00 -3.85 23.19
CA ASN A 256 3.35 -3.18 22.06
C ASN A 256 1.90 -2.77 22.39
N TRP A 257 1.17 -3.59 23.15
CA TRP A 257 -0.16 -3.23 23.64
C TRP A 257 -0.14 -1.93 24.47
N ILE A 258 0.78 -1.82 25.41
CA ILE A 258 0.90 -0.62 26.26
C ILE A 258 1.28 0.62 25.44
N ARG A 259 2.21 0.51 24.48
CA ARG A 259 2.57 1.65 23.61
C ARG A 259 1.39 2.13 22.78
N THR A 260 0.65 1.21 22.15
CA THR A 260 -0.56 1.56 21.41
C THR A 260 -1.66 2.10 22.33
N ALA A 261 -1.77 1.62 23.57
CA ALA A 261 -2.68 2.18 24.56
C ALA A 261 -2.28 3.59 24.98
N ALA A 262 -0.97 3.89 25.03
CA ALA A 262 -0.43 5.24 25.27
C ALA A 262 -0.77 6.19 24.13
N ASP A 263 -0.54 5.76 22.90
CA ASP A 263 -0.84 6.55 21.70
C ASP A 263 -2.34 6.82 21.54
N ARG A 264 -3.19 5.90 22.00
CA ARG A 264 -4.66 6.01 21.97
C ARG A 264 -5.24 6.77 23.15
N ALA A 265 -4.50 6.87 24.26
CA ALA A 265 -4.94 7.71 25.36
C ALA A 265 -4.89 9.16 24.86
N PRO A 266 -6.03 9.89 24.85
CA PRO A 266 -5.98 11.29 24.50
C PRO A 266 -5.00 11.96 25.46
N ALA A 267 -4.02 12.68 24.93
CA ALA A 267 -3.17 13.58 25.72
C ALA A 267 -4.10 14.30 26.69
N THR A 268 -3.84 14.13 28.00
CA THR A 268 -4.64 14.72 29.07
C THR A 268 -5.03 16.12 28.67
N ASN A 269 -6.32 16.26 28.38
CA ASN A 269 -6.91 17.45 27.82
C ASN A 269 -6.88 18.52 28.91
N SER A 270 -5.78 19.27 29.00
CA SER A 270 -5.72 20.53 29.74
C SER A 270 -6.53 21.63 29.06
N HIS A 271 -7.30 21.28 28.01
CA HIS A 271 -8.23 22.17 27.36
C HIS A 271 -9.64 21.56 27.32
N GLN A 272 -10.26 21.43 28.50
CA GLN A 272 -11.72 21.43 28.57
C GLN A 272 -12.16 22.89 28.38
N PRO A 273 -12.81 23.27 27.25
CA PRO A 273 -13.43 24.58 27.16
C PRO A 273 -14.47 24.69 28.28
N PRO A 274 -14.58 25.84 28.98
CA PRO A 274 -15.50 25.97 30.11
C PRO A 274 -16.90 25.61 29.63
N SER A 275 -17.50 24.62 30.29
CA SER A 275 -18.86 24.20 29.97
C SER A 275 -19.78 25.42 30.04
N LYS A 276 -20.77 25.50 29.14
CA LYS A 276 -21.76 26.60 29.12
C LYS A 276 -22.46 26.79 30.48
N LEU A 277 -22.47 25.77 31.33
CA LEU A 277 -22.92 25.79 32.72
C LEU A 277 -22.04 26.66 33.64
N ARG A 278 -20.72 26.68 33.46
CA ARG A 278 -19.79 27.51 34.25
C ARG A 278 -19.85 28.99 33.85
N GLN A 279 -19.97 29.28 32.55
CA GLN A 279 -20.19 30.66 32.06
C GLN A 279 -21.56 31.21 32.47
N ALA A 280 -22.60 30.36 32.54
CA ALA A 280 -23.91 30.75 33.07
C ALA A 280 -23.86 31.01 34.59
N ALA A 281 -23.13 30.21 35.35
CA ALA A 281 -22.93 30.42 36.78
C ALA A 281 -22.11 31.69 37.08
N GLU A 282 -21.07 32.00 36.30
CA GLU A 282 -20.27 33.21 36.45
C GLU A 282 -21.03 34.49 36.05
N ARG A 283 -21.90 34.43 35.03
CA ARG A 283 -22.82 35.54 34.70
C ARG A 283 -23.86 35.78 35.79
N ALA A 284 -24.42 34.71 36.36
CA ALA A 284 -25.39 34.80 37.45
C ALA A 284 -24.77 35.25 38.79
N ALA A 285 -23.46 35.03 38.99
CA ALA A 285 -22.71 35.55 40.12
C ALA A 285 -22.37 37.03 39.94
N ARG A 286 -21.93 37.44 38.74
CA ARG A 286 -21.63 38.85 38.42
C ARG A 286 -22.84 39.77 38.52
N ALA A 287 -24.03 39.29 38.10
CA ALA A 287 -25.29 40.03 38.25
C ALA A 287 -25.65 40.27 39.73
N ARG A 288 -25.39 39.30 40.62
CA ARG A 288 -25.66 39.44 42.07
C ARG A 288 -24.69 40.38 42.79
N THR A 289 -23.42 40.43 42.37
CA THR A 289 -22.46 41.41 42.91
C THR A 289 -22.71 42.83 42.44
N ALA A 290 -23.35 43.04 41.27
CA ALA A 290 -23.72 44.38 40.79
C ALA A 290 -24.92 44.98 41.54
N GLU A 291 -25.79 44.15 42.12
CA GLU A 291 -26.93 44.60 42.95
C GLU A 291 -26.57 44.86 44.42
N THR A 292 -25.36 44.50 44.88
CA THR A 292 -24.95 44.61 46.29
C THR A 292 -23.98 45.78 46.58
N ASN A 293 -23.89 46.80 45.71
CA ASN A 293 -23.20 48.04 46.06
C ASN A 293 -24.04 49.30 45.82
N PRO A 294 -25.05 49.59 46.66
CA PRO A 294 -25.67 50.89 46.74
C PRO A 294 -25.08 51.63 47.95
N GLN A 295 -23.94 52.30 47.79
CA GLN A 295 -23.58 53.53 48.52
C GLN A 295 -22.14 53.92 48.22
N GLN A 296 -21.98 54.93 47.35
CA GLN A 296 -21.13 56.09 47.60
C GLN A 296 -21.34 57.11 46.46
N GLU A 297 -22.47 57.82 46.54
CA GLU A 297 -22.53 59.22 46.12
C GLU A 297 -22.66 60.09 47.39
N LEU A 298 -22.19 61.33 47.27
CA LEU A 298 -22.21 62.45 48.23
C LEU A 298 -21.13 62.47 49.31
N THR A 299 -20.00 63.12 49.02
CA THR A 299 -19.83 64.57 49.30
C THR A 299 -18.67 65.16 48.52
#